data_AF-A0A523NEN3-F1
#
_entry.id   AF-A0A523NEN3-F1
#
_cell.length_a   1.000
_cell.length_b   1.000
_cell.length_c   1.000
_cell.angle_alpha   90.00
_cell.angle_beta   90.00
_cell.angle_gamma   90.00
#
_symmetry.space_group_name_H-M   'P 1'
#
loop_
_entity.id
_entity.type
_entity.pdbx_description
1 polymer ?
#
loop_
_entity_poly.entity_id
_entity_poly.type
_entity_poly.pdbx_seq_one_letter_code
_entity_poly.pdbx_strand_id
1 'polypeptide(L)'
;MSWPEKWTGCPCTRSISGWEEYTWVHRCGVGTPRHDSCSPHSSLGHSGRASHVQHRVGGTTMSYAKRALIAAIVAAGFAAQPAVAQSAQKWSLQASLFSSTLFGDNPIFKNVDPGAGFEIQARWTPSLFSLGAGFQWTTHKQNLLDSEPNVLDDPNTTLNGFFVEPRYVILVGSNTVAPYLSGRVSFLRQTTTAQFSTAGEPATLKASADGINFNGGGGLLFRLGGRVNLDVGATYGFSNFGDFVVEIDGQERDRASTSSGQNLAVRMGLALGL
;
A
#
# COMPACT_ATOMS: atom_id res chain seq x y z
N MET A 1 47.16 -34.39 -44.47
CA MET A 1 46.63 -33.15 -45.09
C MET A 1 45.15 -33.05 -44.75
N SER A 2 44.82 -32.33 -43.68
CA SER A 2 43.49 -31.79 -43.36
C SER A 2 43.64 -30.96 -42.08
N TRP A 3 43.21 -29.70 -42.15
CA TRP A 3 43.20 -28.73 -41.04
C TRP A 3 41.87 -28.82 -40.28
N PRO A 4 41.81 -28.57 -38.97
CA PRO A 4 40.56 -28.26 -38.30
C PRO A 4 40.29 -26.75 -38.30
N GLU A 5 39.06 -26.41 -38.68
CA GLU A 5 38.47 -25.06 -38.67
C GLU A 5 38.44 -24.49 -37.24
N LYS A 6 38.96 -23.26 -37.08
CA LYS A 6 38.79 -22.44 -35.88
C LYS A 6 37.45 -21.72 -35.97
N TRP A 7 36.58 -21.94 -34.98
CA TRP A 7 35.37 -21.16 -34.77
C TRP A 7 35.69 -19.94 -33.90
N THR A 8 35.50 -18.75 -34.46
CA THR A 8 35.57 -17.47 -33.72
C THR A 8 34.16 -17.02 -33.36
N GLY A 9 33.74 -17.29 -32.11
CA GLY A 9 32.56 -16.66 -31.51
C GLY A 9 32.92 -15.28 -30.95
N CYS A 10 32.14 -14.27 -31.28
CA CYS A 10 32.24 -12.93 -30.68
C CYS A 10 31.55 -12.92 -29.31
N PRO A 11 32.22 -12.58 -28.20
CA PRO A 11 31.55 -12.36 -26.92
C PRO A 11 30.95 -10.95 -26.87
N CYS A 12 29.62 -10.86 -26.80
CA CYS A 12 28.93 -9.66 -26.33
C CYS A 12 28.81 -9.73 -24.81
N THR A 13 29.83 -9.27 -24.09
CA THR A 13 29.76 -9.04 -22.64
C THR A 13 29.18 -7.66 -22.36
N ARG A 14 27.92 -7.61 -21.88
CA ARG A 14 27.43 -6.47 -21.11
C ARG A 14 27.45 -6.86 -19.64
N SER A 15 28.42 -6.28 -18.92
CA SER A 15 28.48 -6.34 -17.46
C SER A 15 27.33 -5.51 -16.89
N ILE A 16 26.37 -6.18 -16.25
CA ILE A 16 25.50 -5.60 -15.23
C ILE A 16 25.72 -6.47 -14.00
N SER A 17 26.22 -5.84 -12.95
CA SER A 17 26.59 -6.45 -11.69
C SER A 17 25.38 -7.08 -10.98
N GLY A 18 25.52 -8.35 -10.62
CA GLY A 18 25.00 -8.88 -9.36
C GLY A 18 23.63 -9.54 -9.38
N TRP A 19 23.43 -10.58 -10.19
CA TRP A 19 22.52 -11.69 -9.91
C TRP A 19 23.15 -12.98 -10.48
N GLU A 20 23.08 -14.07 -9.73
CA GLU A 20 23.67 -15.37 -10.08
C GLU A 20 23.15 -15.91 -11.42
N GLU A 21 24.06 -16.47 -12.22
CA GLU A 21 23.79 -17.08 -13.53
C GLU A 21 22.99 -18.37 -13.40
N TYR A 22 21.73 -18.38 -13.83
CA TYR A 22 21.10 -19.59 -14.35
C TYR A 22 21.46 -19.73 -15.83
N THR A 23 22.46 -20.56 -16.16
CA THR A 23 22.77 -20.94 -17.55
C THR A 23 21.68 -21.85 -18.12
N TRP A 24 20.77 -21.29 -18.92
CA TRP A 24 19.92 -22.04 -19.83
C TRP A 24 20.64 -22.29 -21.16
N VAL A 25 20.97 -23.55 -21.44
CA VAL A 25 21.53 -23.96 -22.73
C VAL A 25 20.40 -24.06 -23.76
N HIS A 26 20.17 -22.99 -24.53
CA HIS A 26 19.31 -23.06 -25.70
C HIS A 26 20.06 -23.70 -26.88
N ARG A 27 19.56 -24.85 -27.35
CA ARG A 27 19.92 -25.41 -28.66
C ARG A 27 19.31 -24.52 -29.75
N CYS A 28 20.12 -23.69 -30.41
CA CYS A 28 19.73 -23.06 -31.66
C CYS A 28 19.79 -24.10 -32.79
N GLY A 29 18.62 -24.54 -33.24
CA GLY A 29 18.46 -25.32 -34.47
C GLY A 29 18.68 -24.44 -35.69
N VAL A 30 19.53 -24.92 -36.60
CA VAL A 30 19.84 -24.32 -37.91
C VAL A 30 18.87 -24.86 -38.97
N GLY A 31 18.30 -23.98 -39.79
CA GLY A 31 17.60 -24.30 -41.04
C GLY A 31 16.26 -23.55 -41.15
N THR A 32 15.84 -22.93 -42.25
CA THR A 32 16.31 -22.73 -43.64
C THR A 32 15.50 -21.55 -44.23
N PRO A 33 15.93 -20.87 -45.31
CA PRO A 33 15.16 -19.79 -45.94
C PRO A 33 14.37 -20.27 -47.18
N ARG A 34 13.13 -19.76 -47.34
CA ARG A 34 12.22 -19.71 -48.53
C ARG A 34 10.76 -19.75 -48.03
N HIS A 35 9.73 -19.14 -48.61
CA HIS A 35 9.45 -18.65 -49.95
C HIS A 35 8.32 -17.61 -49.89
N ASP A 36 8.26 -16.77 -50.92
CA ASP A 36 7.20 -15.83 -51.28
C ASP A 36 5.78 -16.44 -51.29
N SER A 37 4.75 -15.64 -50.98
CA SER A 37 3.58 -15.46 -51.87
C SER A 37 2.59 -14.43 -51.33
N CYS A 38 2.32 -13.41 -52.14
CA CYS A 38 1.15 -12.55 -52.05
C CYS A 38 -0.13 -13.31 -52.42
N SER A 39 -1.26 -12.98 -51.78
CA SER A 39 -2.56 -12.83 -52.45
C SER A 39 -3.55 -12.03 -51.58
N PRO A 40 -4.31 -11.08 -52.16
CA PRO A 40 -5.34 -10.34 -51.47
C PRO A 40 -6.70 -11.07 -51.61
N HIS A 41 -7.48 -11.13 -50.53
CA HIS A 41 -8.85 -11.62 -50.61
C HIS A 41 -9.83 -10.72 -49.85
N SER A 42 -10.62 -10.01 -50.66
CA SER A 42 -12.07 -9.83 -50.57
C SER A 42 -12.72 -9.53 -49.21
N SER A 43 -13.19 -8.28 -49.13
CA SER A 43 -14.51 -7.85 -48.66
C SER A 43 -15.53 -8.92 -48.27
N LEU A 44 -16.05 -8.80 -47.05
CA LEU A 44 -17.42 -9.09 -46.58
C LEU A 44 -17.45 -8.49 -45.14
N GLY A 45 -18.15 -7.41 -44.83
CA GLY A 45 -19.57 -7.20 -45.06
C GLY A 45 -20.40 -7.79 -43.91
N HIS A 46 -20.13 -7.42 -42.66
CA HIS A 46 -20.99 -7.76 -41.51
C HIS A 46 -21.35 -6.52 -40.70
N SER A 47 -22.57 -6.02 -40.94
CA SER A 47 -23.30 -5.11 -40.07
C SER A 47 -23.68 -5.83 -38.78
N GLY A 48 -22.80 -5.82 -37.79
CA GLY A 48 -23.09 -6.26 -36.43
C GLY A 48 -23.97 -5.23 -35.72
N ARG A 49 -25.24 -5.59 -35.49
CA ARG A 49 -26.17 -4.91 -34.59
C ARG A 49 -25.47 -4.50 -33.28
N ALA A 50 -25.45 -3.21 -32.99
CA ALA A 50 -25.15 -2.70 -31.66
C ALA A 50 -26.26 -3.18 -30.69
N SER A 51 -26.00 -4.27 -29.97
CA SER A 51 -26.75 -4.62 -28.77
C SER A 51 -26.40 -3.57 -27.72
N HIS A 52 -27.38 -2.70 -27.45
CA HIS A 52 -27.34 -1.74 -26.36
C HIS A 52 -27.31 -2.54 -25.04
N VAL A 53 -26.11 -2.89 -24.57
CA VAL A 53 -25.91 -3.49 -23.25
C VAL A 53 -26.21 -2.39 -22.24
N GLN A 54 -27.43 -2.42 -21.70
CA GLN A 54 -27.77 -1.64 -20.51
C GLN A 54 -26.93 -2.17 -19.35
N HIS A 55 -25.82 -1.49 -19.07
CA HIS A 55 -25.13 -1.62 -17.79
C HIS A 55 -26.13 -1.22 -16.69
N ARG A 56 -26.80 -2.21 -16.10
CA ARG A 56 -27.45 -2.06 -14.81
C ARG A 56 -26.33 -1.72 -13.82
N VAL A 57 -26.17 -0.43 -13.55
CA VAL A 57 -25.46 0.05 -12.37
C VAL A 57 -26.24 -0.47 -11.18
N GLY A 58 -25.81 -1.62 -10.66
CA GLY A 58 -26.32 -2.20 -9.43
C GLY A 58 -25.96 -1.27 -8.29
N GLY A 59 -26.79 -0.24 -8.08
CA GLY A 59 -26.70 0.61 -6.92
C GLY A 59 -26.86 -0.28 -5.69
N THR A 60 -25.75 -0.61 -5.04
CA THR A 60 -25.75 -1.25 -3.72
C THR A 60 -26.49 -0.32 -2.78
N THR A 61 -27.78 -0.58 -2.60
CA THR A 61 -28.63 0.12 -1.66
C THR A 61 -28.11 -0.18 -0.27
N MET A 62 -27.28 0.74 0.24
CA MET A 62 -26.75 0.67 1.59
C MET A 62 -27.92 0.53 2.56
N SER A 63 -27.99 -0.61 3.26
CA SER A 63 -29.06 -0.97 4.21
C SER A 63 -29.38 0.21 5.15
N TYR A 64 -30.68 0.45 5.37
CA TYR A 64 -31.20 1.52 6.23
C TYR A 64 -30.58 1.51 7.63
N ALA A 65 -30.21 0.33 8.15
CA ALA A 65 -29.54 0.19 9.44
C ALA A 65 -28.15 0.87 9.47
N LYS A 66 -27.39 0.79 8.37
CA LYS A 66 -26.07 1.45 8.26
C LYS A 66 -26.21 2.96 8.23
N ARG A 67 -27.23 3.48 7.53
CA ARG A 67 -27.53 4.91 7.47
C ARG A 67 -27.97 5.45 8.84
N ALA A 68 -28.81 4.71 9.54
CA ALA A 68 -29.27 5.08 10.89
C ALA A 68 -28.11 5.09 11.91
N LEU A 69 -27.19 4.14 11.83
CA LEU A 69 -26.00 4.10 12.70
C LEU A 69 -25.09 5.31 12.46
N ILE A 70 -24.83 5.67 11.20
CA ILE A 70 -24.04 6.86 10.85
C ILE A 70 -24.74 8.12 11.39
N ALA A 71 -26.06 8.25 11.17
CA ALA A 71 -26.83 9.40 11.66
C ALA A 71 -26.83 9.49 13.19
N ALA A 72 -26.91 8.36 13.90
CA ALA A 72 -26.87 8.33 15.37
C ALA A 72 -25.51 8.74 15.93
N ILE A 73 -24.40 8.29 15.32
CA ILE A 73 -23.04 8.71 15.69
C ILE A 73 -22.87 10.22 15.48
N VAL A 74 -23.35 10.73 14.34
CA VAL A 74 -23.31 12.17 14.02
C VAL A 74 -24.15 12.95 15.03
N ALA A 75 -25.38 12.53 15.31
CA ALA A 75 -26.29 13.20 16.22
C ALA A 75 -25.78 13.22 17.68
N ALA A 76 -25.17 12.13 18.15
CA ALA A 76 -24.54 12.09 19.47
C ALA A 76 -23.37 13.08 19.61
N GLY A 77 -22.69 13.40 18.50
CA GLY A 77 -21.63 14.41 18.45
C GLY A 77 -22.10 15.85 18.64
N PHE A 78 -23.35 16.15 18.28
CA PHE A 78 -23.91 17.51 18.31
C PHE A 78 -24.65 17.89 19.61
N ALA A 79 -25.00 16.92 20.45
CA ALA A 79 -25.84 17.16 21.63
C ALA A 79 -25.13 17.77 22.86
N ALA A 80 -23.88 18.27 22.75
CA ALA A 80 -23.11 18.76 23.90
C ALA A 80 -22.55 20.20 23.71
N GLN A 81 -23.06 21.15 24.50
CA GLN A 81 -22.52 22.50 24.76
C GLN A 81 -22.75 22.89 26.24
N PRO A 82 -22.06 23.88 26.86
CA PRO A 82 -21.01 24.82 26.36
C PRO A 82 -19.60 24.53 26.97
N ALA A 83 -18.47 24.68 26.25
CA ALA A 83 -17.71 25.89 25.87
C ALA A 83 -16.80 26.48 26.98
N VAL A 84 -15.69 25.79 27.29
CA VAL A 84 -14.39 26.43 27.54
C VAL A 84 -13.31 25.62 26.81
N ALA A 85 -12.37 26.33 26.20
CA ALA A 85 -11.44 25.84 25.20
C ALA A 85 -10.25 25.09 25.81
N GLN A 86 -10.28 23.78 25.62
CA GLN A 86 -9.18 22.82 25.47
C GLN A 86 -9.91 21.49 25.26
N SER A 87 -9.27 20.45 24.73
CA SER A 87 -9.86 19.12 24.82
C SER A 87 -9.98 18.79 26.32
N ALA A 88 -11.14 19.10 26.93
CA ALA A 88 -11.36 18.91 28.37
C ALA A 88 -11.40 17.43 28.76
N GLN A 89 -11.38 16.56 27.75
CA GLN A 89 -11.55 15.13 27.91
C GLN A 89 -10.18 14.50 27.92
N LYS A 90 -9.81 14.05 29.12
CA LYS A 90 -8.55 13.35 29.39
C LYS A 90 -8.36 12.13 28.48
N TRP A 91 -9.45 11.53 28.01
CA TRP A 91 -9.45 10.38 27.12
C TRP A 91 -10.23 10.67 25.85
N SER A 92 -9.75 10.15 24.73
CA SER A 92 -10.45 10.19 23.44
C SER A 92 -10.22 8.93 22.63
N LEU A 93 -11.19 8.59 21.79
CA LEU A 93 -11.09 7.54 20.79
C LEU A 93 -11.14 8.19 19.40
N GLN A 94 -10.20 7.84 18.54
CA GLN A 94 -10.05 8.36 17.20
C GLN A 94 -10.13 7.23 16.18
N ALA A 95 -10.87 7.47 15.09
CA ALA A 95 -10.88 6.64 13.91
C ALA A 95 -10.54 7.51 12.71
N SER A 96 -9.62 7.08 11.86
CA SER A 96 -9.19 7.89 10.71
C SER A 96 -8.99 7.05 9.46
N LEU A 97 -9.21 7.70 8.31
CA LEU A 97 -8.72 7.25 7.03
C LEU A 97 -7.24 7.59 6.96
N PHE A 98 -6.45 6.63 6.49
CA PHE A 98 -5.01 6.71 6.47
C PHE A 98 -4.51 6.29 5.09
N SER A 99 -3.60 7.07 4.52
CA SER A 99 -2.92 6.72 3.28
C SER A 99 -1.42 6.83 3.50
N SER A 100 -0.66 5.91 2.94
CA SER A 100 0.80 5.95 3.03
C SER A 100 1.44 5.62 1.69
N THR A 101 2.49 6.35 1.36
CA THR A 101 3.37 6.10 0.22
C THR A 101 4.72 5.68 0.73
N LEU A 102 5.31 4.66 0.12
CA LEU A 102 6.66 4.18 0.43
C LEU A 102 7.61 4.72 -0.66
N PHE A 103 8.78 5.20 -0.24
CA PHE A 103 9.84 5.65 -1.12
C PHE A 103 11.12 4.89 -0.78
N GLY A 104 11.89 4.52 -1.79
CA GLY A 104 13.21 3.93 -1.59
C GLY A 104 13.81 3.40 -2.88
N ASP A 105 15.13 3.32 -2.92
CA ASP A 105 15.87 2.77 -4.07
C ASP A 105 15.82 1.24 -4.11
N ASN A 106 15.39 0.59 -3.03
CA ASN A 106 15.21 -0.86 -3.02
C ASN A 106 14.07 -1.23 -3.99
N PRO A 107 14.27 -2.20 -4.90
CA PRO A 107 13.25 -2.67 -5.83
C PRO A 107 11.90 -2.99 -5.17
N ILE A 108 11.93 -3.43 -3.90
CA ILE A 108 10.74 -3.76 -3.09
C ILE A 108 9.85 -2.52 -2.84
N PHE A 109 10.41 -1.31 -2.85
CA PHE A 109 9.66 -0.06 -2.64
C PHE A 109 9.40 0.73 -3.92
N LYS A 110 10.16 0.47 -4.99
CA LYS A 110 10.12 1.27 -6.22
C LYS A 110 8.80 1.17 -6.99
N ASN A 111 8.10 0.04 -6.86
CA ASN A 111 6.87 -0.26 -7.60
C ASN A 111 5.64 -0.35 -6.69
N VAL A 112 5.70 0.22 -5.49
CA VAL A 112 4.58 0.18 -4.53
C VAL A 112 3.77 1.47 -4.65
N ASP A 113 2.53 1.34 -5.09
CA ASP A 113 1.62 2.47 -5.17
C ASP A 113 1.23 2.99 -3.78
N PRO A 114 0.82 4.27 -3.68
CA PRO A 114 0.20 4.80 -2.47
C PRO A 114 -0.93 3.89 -1.99
N GLY A 115 -0.81 3.42 -0.76
CA GLY A 115 -1.79 2.57 -0.13
C GLY A 115 -2.82 3.38 0.63
N ALA A 116 -4.02 2.83 0.77
CA ALA A 116 -5.10 3.38 1.57
C ALA A 116 -5.54 2.38 2.64
N GLY A 117 -6.11 2.90 3.72
CA GLY A 117 -6.60 2.09 4.82
C GLY A 117 -7.14 2.93 5.97
N PHE A 118 -7.01 2.42 7.18
CA PHE A 118 -7.59 3.04 8.37
C PHE A 118 -6.70 2.89 9.60
N GLU A 119 -6.91 3.75 10.58
CA GLU A 119 -6.36 3.62 11.93
C GLU A 119 -7.44 3.82 12.99
N ILE A 120 -7.26 3.16 14.13
CA ILE A 120 -8.03 3.38 15.36
C ILE A 120 -7.05 3.65 16.48
N GLN A 121 -7.31 4.68 17.29
CA GLN A 121 -6.38 5.15 18.32
C GLN A 121 -7.13 5.59 19.57
N ALA A 122 -6.67 5.13 20.74
CA ALA A 122 -7.01 5.74 22.02
C ALA A 122 -5.96 6.78 22.38
N ARG A 123 -6.36 7.95 22.89
CA ARG A 123 -5.46 9.03 23.28
C ARG A 123 -5.74 9.53 24.69
N TRP A 124 -4.65 9.67 25.45
CA TRP A 124 -4.61 10.32 26.76
C TRP A 124 -4.07 11.74 26.63
N THR A 125 -4.86 12.74 27.03
CA THR A 125 -4.58 14.18 26.87
C THR A 125 -4.64 14.89 28.24
N PRO A 126 -3.59 14.79 29.07
CA PRO A 126 -3.56 15.49 30.36
C PRO A 126 -3.33 17.00 30.22
N SER A 127 -2.75 17.46 29.10
CA SER A 127 -2.42 18.86 28.84
C SER A 127 -2.19 19.10 27.34
N LEU A 128 -1.35 20.07 26.95
CA LEU A 128 -0.87 20.29 25.58
C LEU A 128 -0.15 19.08 25.01
N PHE A 129 0.50 18.31 25.88
CA PHE A 129 1.06 17.02 25.53
C PHE A 129 0.01 15.92 25.67
N SER A 130 -0.03 15.03 24.69
CA SER A 130 -0.88 13.85 24.67
C SER A 130 -0.13 12.63 24.16
N LEU A 131 -0.55 11.45 24.61
CA LEU A 131 0.01 10.18 24.18
C LEU A 131 -1.12 9.32 23.62
N GLY A 132 -0.98 8.89 22.36
CA GLY A 132 -1.89 7.97 21.71
C GLY A 132 -1.29 6.58 21.54
N ALA A 133 -2.13 5.56 21.58
CA ALA A 133 -1.79 4.20 21.19
C ALA A 133 -2.91 3.65 20.28
N GLY A 134 -2.53 2.92 19.24
CA GLY A 134 -3.49 2.51 18.22
C GLY A 134 -3.05 1.35 17.37
N PHE A 135 -3.89 1.03 16.39
CA PHE A 135 -3.68 0.03 15.36
C PHE A 135 -3.92 0.66 13.99
N GLN A 136 -3.06 0.34 13.03
CA GLN A 136 -3.18 0.79 11.64
C GLN A 136 -3.25 -0.41 10.69
N TRP A 137 -3.95 -0.22 9.57
CA TRP A 137 -4.01 -1.15 8.45
C TRP A 137 -3.97 -0.36 7.15
N THR A 138 -3.09 -0.74 6.20
CA THR A 138 -3.10 -0.28 4.81
C THR A 138 -2.96 -1.41 3.83
N THR A 139 -3.48 -1.18 2.62
CA THR A 139 -3.27 -2.05 1.46
C THR A 139 -2.67 -1.22 0.33
N HIS A 140 -1.63 -1.74 -0.29
CA HIS A 140 -0.88 -1.17 -1.40
C HIS A 140 -0.92 -2.13 -2.59
N LYS A 141 -0.96 -1.58 -3.80
CA LYS A 141 -0.81 -2.36 -5.03
C LYS A 141 0.65 -2.36 -5.45
N GLN A 142 1.12 -3.48 -5.96
CA GLN A 142 2.41 -3.58 -6.62
C GLN A 142 2.18 -3.72 -8.12
N ASN A 143 2.70 -2.81 -8.93
CA ASN A 143 2.55 -2.86 -10.39
C ASN A 143 3.65 -3.74 -10.98
N LEU A 144 3.53 -5.06 -10.78
CA LEU A 144 4.54 -6.03 -11.23
C LEU A 144 4.22 -6.63 -12.60
N LEU A 145 2.96 -6.58 -13.06
CA LEU A 145 2.56 -7.16 -14.34
C LEU A 145 3.37 -6.62 -15.53
N ASP A 146 3.76 -5.35 -15.49
CA ASP A 146 4.54 -4.72 -16.56
C ASP A 146 6.03 -5.13 -16.54
N SER A 147 6.51 -5.65 -15.39
CA SER A 147 7.93 -5.94 -15.17
C SER A 147 8.24 -7.43 -15.18
N GLU A 148 7.27 -8.30 -14.85
CA GLU A 148 7.47 -9.74 -14.65
C GLU A 148 6.47 -10.60 -15.43
N PRO A 149 6.88 -11.29 -16.51
CA PRO A 149 5.96 -11.98 -17.42
C PRO A 149 5.28 -13.22 -16.83
N ASN A 150 5.74 -13.71 -15.67
CA ASN A 150 5.21 -14.91 -15.01
C ASN A 150 4.20 -14.60 -13.89
N VAL A 151 3.97 -13.31 -13.60
CA VAL A 151 3.00 -12.86 -12.61
C VAL A 151 1.60 -12.88 -13.23
N LEU A 152 0.65 -13.52 -12.55
CA LEU A 152 -0.73 -13.68 -13.04
C LEU A 152 -1.63 -12.50 -12.61
N ASP A 153 -1.32 -11.86 -11.48
CA ASP A 153 -2.03 -10.71 -10.94
C ASP A 153 -1.09 -9.72 -10.24
N ASP A 154 -1.41 -8.42 -10.29
CA ASP A 154 -0.67 -7.42 -9.51
C ASP A 154 -0.81 -7.73 -8.00
N PRO A 155 0.30 -8.00 -7.29
CA PRO A 155 0.22 -8.39 -5.90
C PRO A 155 -0.30 -7.26 -5.02
N ASN A 156 -1.00 -7.65 -3.96
CA ASN A 156 -1.39 -6.73 -2.90
C ASN A 156 -0.43 -6.89 -1.72
N THR A 157 0.10 -5.76 -1.27
CA THR A 157 0.90 -5.67 -0.05
C THR A 157 0.07 -5.03 1.05
N THR A 158 -0.10 -5.74 2.15
CA THR A 158 -0.74 -5.23 3.36
C THR A 158 0.30 -4.83 4.38
N LEU A 159 0.12 -3.69 5.03
CA LEU A 159 0.89 -3.26 6.20
C LEU A 159 -0.08 -3.06 7.35
N ASN A 160 0.13 -3.76 8.46
CA ASN A 160 -0.70 -3.59 9.64
C ASN A 160 0.11 -3.72 10.93
N GLY A 161 -0.37 -3.13 12.01
CA GLY A 161 0.29 -3.25 13.30
C GLY A 161 -0.05 -2.15 14.29
N PHE A 162 0.64 -2.19 15.43
CA PHE A 162 0.39 -1.29 16.55
C PHE A 162 1.33 -0.09 16.51
N PHE A 163 0.88 1.02 17.09
CA PHE A 163 1.70 2.23 17.17
C PHE A 163 1.47 3.01 18.45
N VAL A 164 2.45 3.83 18.78
CA VAL A 164 2.42 4.85 19.84
C VAL A 164 2.75 6.20 19.23
N GLU A 165 1.98 7.22 19.60
CA GLU A 165 2.08 8.57 19.02
C GLU A 165 2.05 9.64 20.12
N PRO A 166 3.19 10.17 20.57
CA PRO A 166 3.25 11.44 21.28
C PRO A 166 2.83 12.61 20.38
N ARG A 167 2.04 13.53 20.93
CA ARG A 167 1.58 14.74 20.25
C ARG A 167 1.65 15.96 21.17
N TYR A 168 2.09 17.09 20.62
CA TYR A 168 2.12 18.38 21.28
C TYR A 168 1.27 19.40 20.52
N VAL A 169 0.25 19.95 21.17
CA VAL A 169 -0.63 20.98 20.60
C VAL A 169 -0.04 22.37 20.79
N ILE A 170 0.02 23.14 19.71
CA ILE A 170 0.53 24.52 19.70
C ILE A 170 -0.63 25.47 19.96
N LEU A 171 -0.49 26.31 20.98
CA LEU A 171 -1.47 27.34 21.31
C LEU A 171 -1.34 28.54 20.37
N VAL A 172 -2.31 28.69 19.48
CA VAL A 172 -2.38 29.82 18.52
C VAL A 172 -3.50 30.82 18.84
N GLY A 173 -4.07 30.76 20.04
CA GLY A 173 -5.17 31.64 20.47
C GLY A 173 -6.52 31.39 19.79
N SER A 174 -6.64 30.32 19.00
CA SER A 174 -7.89 29.92 18.34
C SER A 174 -8.64 28.87 19.16
N ASN A 175 -9.97 28.99 19.18
CA ASN A 175 -10.89 28.04 19.83
C ASN A 175 -11.42 26.95 18.88
N THR A 176 -11.14 27.09 17.58
CA THR A 176 -11.71 26.25 16.52
C THR A 176 -10.65 25.37 15.87
N VAL A 177 -9.50 25.95 15.54
CA VAL A 177 -8.34 25.24 14.98
C VAL A 177 -7.16 25.26 15.94
N ALA A 178 -6.49 24.11 16.09
CA ALA A 178 -5.26 23.98 16.86
C ALA A 178 -4.22 23.17 16.08
N PRO A 179 -3.09 23.77 15.68
CA PRO A 179 -1.99 23.01 15.07
C PRO A 179 -1.30 22.12 16.11
N TYR A 180 -0.71 21.02 15.66
CA TYR A 180 0.06 20.12 16.52
C TYR A 180 1.29 19.56 15.81
N LEU A 181 2.26 19.14 16.62
CA LEU A 181 3.39 18.30 16.22
C LEU A 181 3.19 16.90 16.78
N SER A 182 3.66 15.88 16.06
CA SER A 182 3.58 14.49 16.49
C SER A 182 4.80 13.70 16.07
N GLY A 183 5.21 12.79 16.94
CA GLY A 183 6.09 11.67 16.59
C GLY A 183 5.28 10.38 16.67
N ARG A 184 5.66 9.37 15.89
CA ARG A 184 5.02 8.05 15.90
C ARG A 184 6.07 6.96 15.79
N VAL A 185 5.91 5.91 16.59
CA VAL A 185 6.65 4.66 16.48
C VAL A 185 5.64 3.55 16.25
N SER A 186 5.83 2.78 15.20
CA SER A 186 4.95 1.68 14.82
C SER A 186 5.72 0.37 14.71
N PHE A 187 5.10 -0.71 15.16
CA PHE A 187 5.55 -2.09 14.92
C PHE A 187 4.61 -2.69 13.88
N LEU A 188 5.13 -2.94 12.69
CA LEU A 188 4.34 -3.26 11.52
C LEU A 188 4.72 -4.63 10.96
N ARG A 189 3.72 -5.36 10.49
CA ARG A 189 3.88 -6.54 9.67
C ARG A 189 3.52 -6.20 8.23
N GLN A 190 4.45 -6.43 7.32
CA GLN A 190 4.22 -6.40 5.88
C GLN A 190 3.86 -7.81 5.42
N THR A 191 2.84 -7.95 4.59
CA THR A 191 2.48 -9.23 3.95
C THR A 191 2.09 -8.97 2.51
N THR A 192 2.79 -9.61 1.58
CA THR A 192 2.54 -9.54 0.14
C THR A 192 2.13 -10.91 -0.35
N THR A 193 1.05 -10.98 -1.11
CA THR A 193 0.60 -12.21 -1.77
C THR A 193 0.53 -11.99 -3.27
N ALA A 194 1.19 -12.85 -4.04
CA ALA A 194 1.22 -12.84 -5.49
C ALA A 194 0.84 -14.22 -6.04
N GLN A 195 0.09 -14.28 -7.14
CA GLN A 195 -0.10 -15.50 -7.92
C GLN A 195 0.84 -15.50 -9.12
N PHE A 196 1.52 -16.62 -9.35
CA PHE A 196 2.47 -16.77 -10.45
C PHE A 196 2.29 -18.12 -11.12
N SER A 197 2.66 -18.25 -12.39
CA SER A 197 2.64 -19.53 -13.08
C SER A 197 4.03 -20.15 -13.10
N THR A 198 4.16 -21.37 -12.56
CA THR A 198 5.38 -22.17 -12.68
C THR A 198 5.08 -23.42 -13.48
N ALA A 199 5.77 -23.60 -14.61
CA ALA A 199 5.60 -24.75 -15.49
C ALA A 199 4.14 -25.00 -15.95
N GLY A 200 3.33 -23.94 -16.04
CA GLY A 200 1.93 -24.02 -16.47
C GLY A 200 0.90 -24.19 -15.36
N GLU A 201 1.33 -24.37 -14.11
CA GLU A 201 0.45 -24.49 -12.94
C GLU A 201 0.47 -23.18 -12.11
N PRO A 202 -0.67 -22.75 -11.55
CA PRO A 202 -0.73 -21.60 -10.66
C PRO A 202 -0.12 -21.94 -9.30
N ALA A 203 0.76 -21.07 -8.82
CA ALA A 203 1.38 -21.14 -7.49
C ALA A 203 1.13 -19.84 -6.73
N THR A 204 1.06 -19.93 -5.40
CA THR A 204 0.87 -18.74 -4.53
C THR A 204 2.16 -18.44 -3.78
N LEU A 205 2.68 -17.23 -3.99
CA LEU A 205 3.82 -16.69 -3.26
C LEU A 205 3.30 -15.78 -2.17
N LYS A 206 3.75 -16.01 -0.95
CA LYS A 206 3.47 -15.15 0.19
C LYS A 206 4.79 -14.73 0.82
N ALA A 207 5.05 -13.43 0.84
CA ALA A 207 6.21 -12.85 1.50
C ALA A 207 5.76 -12.05 2.71
N SER A 208 6.38 -12.25 3.88
CA SER A 208 6.08 -11.45 5.06
C SER A 208 7.32 -11.05 5.84
N ALA A 209 7.30 -9.84 6.40
CA ALA A 209 8.37 -9.30 7.24
C ALA A 209 7.77 -8.44 8.35
N ASP A 210 8.35 -8.53 9.54
CA ASP A 210 8.05 -7.63 10.66
C ASP A 210 9.07 -6.47 10.66
N GLY A 211 8.64 -5.30 11.08
CA GLY A 211 9.44 -4.09 11.00
C GLY A 211 9.03 -3.00 11.98
N ILE A 212 9.90 -2.01 12.11
CA ILE A 212 9.67 -0.82 12.92
C ILE A 212 9.65 0.40 12.01
N ASN A 213 8.71 1.29 12.25
CA ASN A 213 8.55 2.55 11.53
C ASN A 213 8.61 3.73 12.51
N PHE A 214 9.43 4.73 12.18
CA PHE A 214 9.56 5.98 12.90
C PHE A 214 9.07 7.11 12.02
N ASN A 215 8.12 7.90 12.51
CA ASN A 215 7.52 9.01 11.78
C ASN A 215 7.53 10.29 12.62
N GLY A 216 7.75 11.42 11.96
CA GLY A 216 7.62 12.76 12.52
C GLY A 216 6.74 13.62 11.63
N GLY A 217 5.97 14.51 12.22
CA GLY A 217 5.13 15.42 11.46
C GLY A 217 4.18 16.21 12.33
N GLY A 218 3.00 16.49 11.81
CA GLY A 218 2.02 17.31 12.50
C GLY A 218 0.70 17.39 11.75
N GLY A 219 -0.16 18.28 12.21
CA GLY A 219 -1.47 18.44 11.62
C GLY A 219 -2.27 19.57 12.24
N LEU A 220 -3.54 19.58 11.89
CA LEU A 220 -4.54 20.52 12.38
C LEU A 220 -5.68 19.75 13.03
N LEU A 221 -6.07 20.20 14.22
CA LEU A 221 -7.28 19.78 14.89
C LEU A 221 -8.35 20.83 14.68
N PHE A 222 -9.49 20.43 14.13
CA PHE A 222 -10.67 21.27 13.98
C PHE A 222 -11.73 20.82 14.96
N ARG A 223 -12.12 21.70 15.88
CA ARG A 223 -13.20 21.47 16.81
C ARG A 223 -14.53 21.52 16.05
N LEU A 224 -15.22 20.39 15.99
CA LEU A 224 -16.56 20.30 15.38
C LEU A 224 -17.68 20.47 16.41
N GLY A 225 -17.41 20.14 17.67
CA GLY A 225 -18.40 20.24 18.75
C GLY A 225 -17.78 20.24 20.15
N GLY A 226 -18.60 19.93 21.17
CA GLY A 226 -18.14 19.83 22.56
C GLY A 226 -17.17 18.67 22.79
N ARG A 227 -17.36 17.56 22.07
CA ARG A 227 -16.61 16.31 22.23
C ARG A 227 -16.01 15.75 20.96
N VAL A 228 -16.27 16.38 19.81
CA VAL A 228 -15.87 15.88 18.49
C VAL A 228 -14.86 16.82 17.87
N ASN A 229 -13.75 16.26 17.40
CA ASN A 229 -12.72 16.96 16.66
C ASN A 229 -12.42 16.22 15.35
N LEU A 230 -12.21 16.97 14.28
CA LEU A 230 -11.60 16.48 13.05
C LEU A 230 -10.09 16.64 13.15
N ASP A 231 -9.36 15.58 12.88
CA ASP A 231 -7.89 15.54 12.86
C ASP A 231 -7.44 15.34 11.41
N VAL A 232 -6.69 16.29 10.89
CA VAL A 232 -6.03 16.19 9.58
C VAL A 232 -4.53 16.30 9.82
N GLY A 233 -3.77 15.30 9.39
CA GLY A 233 -2.33 15.26 9.66
C GLY A 233 -1.52 14.63 8.56
N ALA A 234 -0.24 14.97 8.51
CA ALA A 234 0.75 14.37 7.65
C ALA A 234 2.03 14.09 8.44
N THR A 235 2.63 12.93 8.19
CA THR A 235 3.89 12.53 8.80
C THR A 235 4.82 11.95 7.76
N TYR A 236 6.10 12.19 7.95
CA TYR A 236 7.17 11.65 7.13
C TYR A 236 8.12 10.85 8.02
N GLY A 237 8.71 9.78 7.48
CA GLY A 237 9.77 9.11 8.21
C GLY A 237 10.31 7.88 7.53
N PHE A 238 10.70 6.89 8.34
CA PHE A 238 11.54 5.79 7.94
C PHE A 238 10.99 4.46 8.46
N SER A 239 10.95 3.46 7.60
CA SER A 239 10.57 2.08 7.89
C SER A 239 11.79 1.17 7.74
N ASN A 240 11.98 0.27 8.70
CA ASN A 240 12.95 -0.80 8.62
C ASN A 240 12.23 -2.14 8.83
N PHE A 241 12.26 -2.99 7.81
CA PHE A 241 11.74 -4.34 7.86
C PHE A 241 12.88 -5.34 7.94
N GLY A 242 12.69 -6.34 8.79
CA GLY A 242 13.60 -7.47 8.91
C GLY A 242 13.61 -8.37 7.68
N ASP A 243 14.11 -9.58 7.87
CA ASP A 243 14.17 -10.57 6.79
C ASP A 243 12.75 -10.95 6.34
N PHE A 244 12.58 -11.06 5.03
CA PHE A 244 11.33 -11.50 4.44
C PHE A 244 11.28 -13.02 4.41
N VAL A 245 10.32 -13.60 5.11
CA VAL A 245 9.99 -15.02 5.02
C VAL A 245 9.16 -15.22 3.76
N VAL A 246 9.71 -15.98 2.80
CA VAL A 246 9.04 -16.32 1.55
C VAL A 246 8.49 -17.73 1.64
N GLU A 247 7.18 -17.84 1.45
CA GLU A 247 6.41 -19.07 1.43
C GLU A 247 5.87 -19.30 0.01
N ILE A 248 6.13 -20.49 -0.55
CA ILE A 248 5.58 -20.93 -1.83
C ILE A 248 4.73 -22.17 -1.56
N ASP A 249 3.44 -22.08 -1.87
CA ASP A 249 2.46 -23.18 -1.69
C ASP A 249 2.49 -23.81 -0.29
N GLY A 250 2.60 -22.99 0.75
CA GLY A 250 2.60 -23.48 2.13
C GLY A 250 3.98 -23.80 2.71
N GLN A 251 5.05 -23.75 1.90
CA GLN A 251 6.40 -24.10 2.34
C GLN A 251 7.33 -22.89 2.37
N GLU A 252 7.96 -22.65 3.52
CA GLU A 252 9.06 -21.67 3.66
C GLU A 252 10.22 -22.10 2.76
N ARG A 253 10.65 -21.21 1.86
CA ARG A 253 11.70 -21.49 0.88
C ARG A 253 12.96 -20.68 1.12
N ASP A 254 12.81 -19.42 1.48
CA ASP A 254 13.94 -18.50 1.53
C ASP A 254 13.73 -17.32 2.48
N ARG A 255 14.84 -16.67 2.83
CA ARG A 255 14.88 -15.41 3.58
C ARG A 255 15.58 -14.35 2.75
N ALA A 256 14.79 -13.41 2.21
CA ALA A 256 15.39 -12.25 1.56
C ALA A 256 15.83 -11.22 2.61
N SER A 257 16.95 -10.56 2.34
CA SER A 257 17.62 -9.64 3.27
C SER A 257 16.72 -8.46 3.69
N THR A 258 16.95 -7.97 4.91
CA THR A 258 16.40 -6.72 5.48
C THR A 258 16.25 -5.58 4.46
N SER A 259 15.16 -4.82 4.59
CA SER A 259 14.85 -3.72 3.67
C SER A 259 14.44 -2.48 4.43
N SER A 260 14.96 -1.33 4.01
CA SER A 260 14.67 -0.04 4.64
C SER A 260 14.22 1.00 3.62
N GLY A 261 13.24 1.81 3.99
CA GLY A 261 12.64 2.79 3.10
C GLY A 261 12.12 4.01 3.86
N GLN A 262 11.79 5.05 3.12
CA GLN A 262 11.12 6.23 3.64
C GLN A 262 9.61 6.10 3.41
N ASN A 263 8.81 6.83 4.18
CA ASN A 263 7.37 6.87 3.97
C ASN A 263 6.79 8.26 4.22
N LEU A 264 5.74 8.58 3.48
CA LEU A 264 4.85 9.72 3.73
C LEU A 264 3.48 9.16 4.03
N ALA A 265 2.92 9.54 5.18
CA ALA A 265 1.58 9.18 5.57
C ALA A 265 0.71 10.43 5.74
N VAL A 266 -0.52 10.35 5.26
CA VAL A 266 -1.56 11.37 5.41
C VAL A 266 -2.75 10.72 6.08
N ARG A 267 -3.38 11.46 7.00
CA ARG A 267 -4.57 10.99 7.71
C ARG A 267 -5.65 12.04 7.83
N MET A 268 -6.89 11.56 7.88
CA MET A 268 -8.07 12.37 8.16
C MET A 268 -9.03 11.55 9.02
N GLY A 269 -9.34 12.02 10.23
CA GLY A 269 -10.14 11.26 11.19
C GLY A 269 -10.98 12.08 12.13
N LEU A 270 -11.87 11.39 12.82
CA LEU A 270 -12.70 11.96 13.88
C LEU A 270 -12.23 11.43 15.22
N ALA A 271 -12.04 12.34 16.17
CA ALA A 271 -11.75 12.04 17.56
C ALA A 271 -12.95 12.41 18.43
N LEU A 272 -13.46 11.43 19.17
CA LEU A 272 -14.52 11.58 20.16
C LEU A 272 -13.89 11.53 21.56
N GLY A 273 -14.01 12.60 22.33
CA GLY A 273 -13.63 12.58 23.73
C GLY A 273 -14.67 11.88 24.60
N LEU A 274 -14.18 11.18 25.62
CA LEU A 274 -14.96 10.39 26.58
C LEU A 274 -15.24 11.20 27.85
#